data_AF-A0A7W3LL44-F1
#
_entry.id   AF-A0A7W3LL44-F1
#
_cell.length_a   1.000
_cell.length_b   1.000
_cell.length_c   1.000
_cell.angle_alpha   90.00
_cell.angle_beta   90.00
_cell.angle_gamma   90.00
#
_symmetry.space_group_name_H-M   'P 1'
#
loop_
_entity.id
_entity.type
_entity.pdbx_description
1 polymer ?
#
loop_
_entity_poly.entity_id
_entity_poly.type
_entity_poly.pdbx_seq_one_letter_code
_entity_poly.pdbx_strand_id
1 'polypeptide(L)'
;MNDRYARGLARQAELRGADERREVYDLLADTAPDLSRLAVEFAYGNVHARDGLDAARRELVILGALVALGDTRPQLRAHTSAALAAGLRPGEIVEAVMQAVPYAGFPRVFTAMTAVREVFADRGLLPVTAGRTGPCPPP
;
A
#
# COMPACT_ATOMS: atom_id res chain seq x y z
N MET A 1 -11.12 -6.27 25.80
CA MET A 1 -10.48 -6.25 24.47
C MET A 1 -11.21 -5.20 23.64
N ASN A 2 -10.53 -4.12 23.26
CA ASN A 2 -11.18 -2.91 22.74
C ASN A 2 -11.72 -3.18 21.32
N ASP A 3 -13.00 -2.90 21.05
CA ASP A 3 -13.72 -3.17 19.79
C ASP A 3 -12.92 -2.77 18.53
N ARG A 4 -12.17 -1.67 18.63
CA ARG A 4 -11.32 -1.13 17.56
C ARG A 4 -10.14 -2.02 17.17
N TYR A 5 -9.49 -2.66 18.14
CA TYR A 5 -8.34 -3.53 17.87
C TYR A 5 -8.79 -4.80 17.14
N ALA A 6 -9.89 -5.41 17.61
CA ALA A 6 -10.48 -6.58 16.97
C ALA A 6 -10.92 -6.27 15.53
N ARG A 7 -11.59 -5.13 15.31
CA ARG A 7 -11.96 -4.66 13.96
C ARG A 7 -10.74 -4.40 13.08
N GLY A 8 -9.67 -3.82 13.63
CA GLY A 8 -8.41 -3.61 12.92
C GLY A 8 -7.75 -4.91 12.48
N LEU A 9 -7.68 -5.91 13.36
CA LEU A 9 -7.15 -7.24 13.04
C LEU A 9 -8.00 -7.95 11.97
N ALA A 10 -9.32 -7.92 12.09
CA ALA A 10 -10.23 -8.48 11.11
C ALA A 10 -10.00 -7.83 9.73
N ARG A 11 -9.91 -6.49 9.70
CA ARG A 11 -9.64 -5.76 8.47
C ARG A 11 -8.29 -6.10 7.85
N GLN A 12 -7.24 -6.27 8.66
CA GLN A 12 -5.95 -6.73 8.15
C GLN A 12 -6.03 -8.14 7.56
N ALA A 13 -6.79 -9.04 8.16
CA ALA A 13 -6.97 -10.41 7.69
C ALA A 13 -7.73 -10.50 6.35
N GLU A 14 -8.68 -9.59 6.11
CA GLU A 14 -9.39 -9.47 4.83
C GLU A 14 -8.48 -9.02 3.67
N LEU A 15 -7.42 -8.27 3.99
CA LEU A 15 -6.52 -7.71 3.02
C LEU A 15 -5.43 -8.71 2.64
N ARG A 16 -5.46 -9.20 1.40
CA ARG A 16 -4.37 -10.03 0.85
C ARG A 16 -3.02 -9.29 0.97
N GLY A 17 -1.91 -10.04 1.14
CA GLY A 17 -0.58 -9.46 1.42
C GLY A 17 -0.40 -8.93 2.85
N ALA A 18 -1.19 -9.42 3.81
CA ALA A 18 -1.09 -9.03 5.22
C ALA A 18 0.24 -9.38 5.87
N ASP A 19 0.93 -10.40 5.39
CA ASP A 19 2.16 -10.89 6.00
C ASP A 19 3.29 -9.85 5.91
N GLU A 20 3.54 -9.29 4.72
CA GLU A 20 4.56 -8.24 4.54
C GLU A 20 4.20 -6.94 5.30
N ARG A 21 2.90 -6.61 5.43
CA ARG A 21 2.47 -5.46 6.25
C ARG A 21 2.67 -5.74 7.74
N ARG A 22 2.30 -6.94 8.20
CA ARG A 22 2.53 -7.37 9.59
C ARG A 22 4.00 -7.35 9.92
N GLU A 23 4.88 -7.85 9.05
CA GLU A 23 6.32 -7.79 9.26
C GLU A 23 6.82 -6.36 9.52
N VAL A 24 6.38 -5.38 8.73
CA VAL A 24 6.78 -3.98 8.94
C VAL A 24 6.26 -3.40 10.26
N TYR A 25 5.03 -3.72 10.66
CA TYR A 25 4.42 -3.15 11.87
C TYR A 25 4.76 -3.91 13.15
N ASP A 26 5.00 -5.21 13.07
CA ASP A 26 5.33 -6.08 14.20
C ASP A 26 6.84 -6.07 14.51
N LEU A 27 7.68 -5.63 13.57
CA LEU A 27 9.13 -5.50 13.75
C LEU A 27 9.52 -4.71 15.01
N LEU A 28 8.70 -3.74 15.40
CA LEU A 28 8.97 -2.85 16.55
C LEU A 28 8.20 -3.25 17.80
N ALA A 29 7.52 -4.41 17.82
CA ALA A 29 6.68 -4.79 18.96
C ALA A 29 7.48 -5.02 20.26
N ASP A 30 8.75 -5.41 20.15
CA ASP A 30 9.67 -5.59 21.29
C ASP A 30 10.17 -4.25 21.87
N THR A 31 10.16 -3.19 21.06
CA THR A 31 10.69 -1.87 21.39
C THR A 31 9.58 -0.87 21.73
N ALA A 32 8.49 -0.90 20.97
CA ALA A 32 7.37 0.04 21.02
C ALA A 32 6.05 -0.69 20.73
N PRO A 33 5.58 -1.59 21.61
CA PRO A 33 4.37 -2.40 21.39
C PRO A 33 3.10 -1.57 21.14
N ASP A 34 3.02 -0.38 21.74
CA ASP A 34 1.90 0.53 21.52
C ASP A 34 1.87 1.13 20.11
N LEU A 35 3.01 1.26 19.43
CA LEU A 35 3.04 1.80 18.07
C LEU A 35 2.33 0.87 17.09
N SER A 36 2.64 -0.43 17.16
CA SER A 36 1.97 -1.47 16.36
C SER A 36 0.49 -1.54 16.69
N ARG A 37 0.14 -1.47 17.98
CA ARG A 37 -1.26 -1.44 18.44
C ARG A 37 -2.01 -0.23 17.89
N LEU A 38 -1.42 0.97 17.94
CA LEU A 38 -2.01 2.20 17.40
C LEU A 38 -2.21 2.11 15.89
N ALA A 39 -1.26 1.54 15.15
CA ALA A 39 -1.41 1.32 13.71
C ALA A 39 -2.61 0.39 13.42
N VAL A 40 -2.76 -0.73 14.16
CA VAL A 40 -3.88 -1.66 14.01
C VAL A 40 -5.21 -0.99 14.38
N GLU A 41 -5.30 -0.36 15.55
CA GLU A 41 -6.56 0.24 16.04
C GLU A 41 -7.01 1.43 15.20
N PHE A 42 -6.10 2.34 14.89
CA PHE A 42 -6.45 3.61 14.24
C PHE A 42 -6.43 3.49 12.72
N ALA A 43 -5.31 3.06 12.13
CA ALA A 43 -5.20 3.03 10.68
C ALA A 43 -6.16 2.00 10.08
N TYR A 44 -6.16 0.76 10.59
CA TYR A 44 -7.01 -0.31 10.07
C TYR A 44 -8.41 -0.31 10.68
N GLY A 45 -8.47 -0.28 12.02
CA GLY A 45 -9.72 -0.38 12.77
C GLY A 45 -10.63 0.85 12.64
N ASN A 46 -10.09 2.04 12.32
CA ASN A 46 -10.92 3.24 12.14
C ASN A 46 -10.90 3.74 10.71
N VAL A 47 -9.75 4.17 10.17
CA VAL A 47 -9.71 4.89 8.89
C VAL A 47 -9.95 3.96 7.69
N HIS A 48 -9.31 2.79 7.69
CA HIS A 48 -9.41 1.81 6.60
C HIS A 48 -10.76 1.06 6.59
N ALA A 49 -11.42 0.97 7.74
CA ALA A 49 -12.73 0.34 7.90
C ALA A 49 -13.91 1.23 7.50
N ARG A 50 -13.67 2.52 7.16
CA ARG A 50 -14.74 3.40 6.68
C ARG A 50 -15.26 2.94 5.32
N ASP A 51 -16.51 3.26 5.03
CA ASP A 51 -17.06 3.11 3.69
C ASP A 51 -16.57 4.23 2.74
N GLY A 52 -16.86 4.09 1.45
CA GLY A 52 -16.66 5.14 0.44
C GLY A 52 -15.51 4.89 -0.55
N LEU A 53 -14.47 4.14 -0.16
CA LEU A 53 -13.41 3.68 -1.06
C LEU A 53 -13.18 2.18 -0.87
N ASP A 54 -13.04 1.46 -1.98
CA ASP A 54 -12.59 0.07 -1.97
C ASP A 54 -11.09 -0.04 -1.67
N ALA A 55 -10.60 -1.26 -1.45
CA ALA A 55 -9.20 -1.51 -1.08
C ALA A 55 -8.23 -0.98 -2.15
N ALA A 56 -8.52 -1.20 -3.44
CA ALA A 56 -7.67 -0.72 -4.54
C ALA A 56 -7.53 0.82 -4.53
N ARG A 57 -8.64 1.56 -4.44
CA ARG A 57 -8.59 3.03 -4.39
C ARG A 57 -7.88 3.56 -3.14
N ARG A 58 -8.00 2.86 -2.00
CA ARG A 58 -7.27 3.22 -0.78
C ARG A 58 -5.76 3.06 -0.94
N GLU A 59 -5.31 1.96 -1.53
CA GLU A 59 -3.89 1.73 -1.76
C GLU A 59 -3.30 2.76 -2.73
N LEU A 60 -4.05 3.21 -3.75
CA LEU A 60 -3.60 4.32 -4.61
C LEU A 60 -3.36 5.62 -3.82
N VAL A 61 -4.26 5.96 -2.91
CA VAL A 61 -4.12 7.15 -2.05
C VAL A 61 -2.91 7.00 -1.12
N ILE A 62 -2.73 5.82 -0.51
CA ILE A 62 -1.61 5.55 0.38
C ILE A 62 -0.29 5.62 -0.38
N LEU A 63 -0.17 4.97 -1.54
CA LEU A 63 1.04 5.02 -2.38
C LEU A 63 1.39 6.46 -2.74
N GLY A 64 0.42 7.27 -3.20
CA GLY A 64 0.66 8.68 -3.51
C GLY A 64 1.14 9.48 -2.30
N ALA A 65 0.55 9.26 -1.13
CA ALA A 65 0.97 9.91 0.12
C ALA A 65 2.39 9.49 0.54
N LEU A 66 2.73 8.22 0.43
CA LEU A 66 4.06 7.70 0.78
C LEU A 66 5.14 8.27 -0.16
N VAL A 67 4.86 8.35 -1.46
CA VAL A 67 5.75 9.01 -2.45
C VAL A 67 5.97 10.46 -2.06
N ALA A 68 4.89 11.18 -1.73
CA ALA A 68 4.96 12.59 -1.35
C ALA A 68 5.74 12.83 -0.05
N LEU A 69 5.64 11.94 0.94
CA LEU A 69 6.38 12.04 2.20
C LEU A 69 7.90 11.83 2.01
N GLY A 70 8.30 10.87 1.17
CA GLY A 70 9.71 10.47 1.03
C GLY A 70 10.20 9.61 2.21
N ASP A 71 11.35 8.95 2.04
CA ASP A 71 11.96 8.05 3.04
C ASP A 71 11.05 6.94 3.60
N THR A 72 10.06 6.54 2.80
CA THR A 72 9.01 5.57 3.13
C THR A 72 9.19 4.22 2.42
N ARG A 73 10.43 3.86 2.06
CA ARG A 73 10.69 2.66 1.23
C ARG A 73 10.08 1.36 1.81
N PRO A 74 10.20 1.04 3.11
CA PRO A 74 9.57 -0.16 3.67
C PRO A 74 8.04 -0.15 3.50
N GLN A 75 7.41 1.00 3.73
CA GLN A 75 5.96 1.17 3.59
C GLN A 75 5.55 1.09 2.12
N LEU A 76 6.32 1.67 1.21
CA LEU A 76 6.07 1.59 -0.24
C LEU A 76 6.10 0.15 -0.73
N ARG A 77 7.05 -0.67 -0.26
CA ARG A 77 7.07 -2.10 -0.56
C ARG A 77 5.81 -2.80 -0.06
N ALA A 78 5.50 -2.65 1.23
CA ALA A 78 4.35 -3.29 1.85
C ALA A 78 3.00 -2.89 1.19
N HIS A 79 2.85 -1.61 0.84
CA HIS A 79 1.65 -1.10 0.17
C HIS A 79 1.60 -1.40 -1.33
N THR A 80 2.74 -1.60 -2.01
CA THR A 80 2.76 -2.14 -3.38
C THR A 80 2.23 -3.56 -3.41
N SER A 81 2.70 -4.39 -2.48
CA SER A 81 2.21 -5.75 -2.31
C SER A 81 0.72 -5.79 -1.97
N ALA A 82 0.27 -4.89 -1.10
CA ALA A 82 -1.14 -4.69 -0.76
C ALA A 82 -1.98 -4.28 -1.97
N ALA A 83 -1.50 -3.32 -2.77
CA ALA A 83 -2.15 -2.85 -3.98
C ALA A 83 -2.40 -3.98 -4.99
N LEU A 84 -1.37 -4.79 -5.25
CA LEU A 84 -1.49 -5.99 -6.11
C LEU A 84 -2.54 -6.98 -5.56
N ALA A 85 -2.51 -7.20 -4.25
CA ALA A 85 -3.45 -8.07 -3.56
C ALA A 85 -4.91 -7.55 -3.60
N ALA A 86 -5.08 -6.23 -3.62
CA ALA A 86 -6.36 -5.55 -3.79
C ALA A 86 -6.85 -5.52 -5.25
N GLY A 87 -6.09 -6.09 -6.19
CA GLY A 87 -6.49 -6.26 -7.59
C GLY A 87 -5.93 -5.22 -8.56
N LEU A 88 -5.09 -4.29 -8.11
CA LEU A 88 -4.40 -3.36 -9.02
C LEU A 88 -3.41 -4.11 -9.91
N ARG A 89 -3.38 -3.76 -11.20
CA ARG A 89 -2.40 -4.26 -12.16
C ARG A 89 -1.06 -3.54 -11.95
N PRO A 90 0.10 -4.19 -12.22
CA PRO A 90 1.41 -3.53 -12.13
C PRO A 90 1.47 -2.20 -12.89
N GLY A 91 0.85 -2.11 -14.07
CA GLY A 91 0.76 -0.87 -14.84
C GLY A 91 -0.02 0.24 -14.13
N GLU A 92 -1.10 -0.07 -13.41
CA GLU A 92 -1.87 0.94 -12.67
C GLU A 92 -1.06 1.52 -11.49
N ILE A 93 -0.25 0.69 -10.84
CA ILE A 93 0.66 1.11 -9.77
C ILE A 93 1.78 2.00 -10.34
N VAL A 94 2.37 1.62 -11.49
CA VAL A 94 3.38 2.44 -12.17
C VAL A 94 2.81 3.81 -12.51
N GLU A 95 1.63 3.87 -13.12
CA GLU A 95 0.98 5.14 -13.47
C GLU A 95 0.69 6.00 -12.25
N ALA A 96 0.24 5.41 -11.13
CA ALA A 96 -0.01 6.14 -9.89
C ALA A 96 1.27 6.78 -9.32
N VAL A 97 2.39 6.06 -9.34
CA VAL A 97 3.69 6.58 -8.88
C VAL A 97 4.24 7.63 -9.85
N MET A 98 4.06 7.44 -11.16
CA MET A 98 4.42 8.44 -12.19
C MET A 98 3.63 9.73 -12.05
N GLN A 99 2.33 9.64 -11.74
CA GLN A 99 1.46 10.81 -11.54
C GLN A 99 1.92 11.71 -10.38
N ALA A 100 2.74 11.20 -9.47
CA ALA A 100 3.28 11.99 -8.36
C ALA A 100 4.44 12.92 -8.77
N VAL A 101 5.04 12.76 -9.96
CA VAL A 101 6.16 13.61 -10.44
C VAL A 101 5.88 15.12 -10.31
N PRO A 102 4.76 15.68 -10.80
CA PRO A 102 4.49 17.11 -10.69
C PRO A 102 4.31 17.61 -9.25
N TYR A 103 4.02 16.74 -8.28
CA TYR A 103 3.71 17.14 -6.90
C TYR A 103 4.86 16.86 -5.92
N ALA A 104 5.63 15.79 -6.16
CA ALA A 104 6.69 15.31 -5.27
C ALA A 104 8.10 15.45 -5.86
N GLY A 105 8.20 15.74 -7.16
CA GLY A 105 9.46 15.87 -7.89
C GLY A 105 10.13 14.53 -8.22
N PHE A 106 11.04 14.55 -9.19
CA PHE A 106 11.75 13.36 -9.67
C PHE A 106 12.47 12.57 -8.58
N PRO A 107 13.24 13.16 -7.64
CA PRO A 107 14.02 12.38 -6.67
C PRO A 107 13.19 11.42 -5.81
N ARG A 108 12.02 11.88 -5.35
CA ARG A 108 11.10 11.05 -4.55
C ARG A 108 10.46 9.96 -5.39
N VAL A 109 10.03 10.29 -6.61
CA VAL A 109 9.44 9.32 -7.53
C VAL A 109 10.43 8.23 -7.94
N PHE A 110 11.70 8.57 -8.23
CA PHE A 110 12.72 7.56 -8.55
C PHE A 110 12.97 6.60 -7.38
N THR A 111 13.09 7.14 -6.17
CA THR A 111 13.24 6.32 -4.96
C THR A 111 12.03 5.40 -4.77
N ALA A 112 10.81 5.92 -4.97
CA ALA A 112 9.61 5.12 -4.83
C ALA A 112 9.45 4.06 -5.92
N MET A 113 9.70 4.41 -7.18
CA MET A 113 9.65 3.48 -8.30
C MET A 113 10.67 2.36 -8.16
N THR A 114 11.82 2.63 -7.53
CA THR A 114 12.80 1.60 -7.18
C THR A 114 12.21 0.59 -6.20
N ALA A 115 11.55 1.05 -5.13
CA ALA A 115 10.89 0.19 -4.16
C ALA A 115 9.74 -0.64 -4.80
N VAL A 116 8.94 -0.02 -5.68
CA VAL A 116 7.89 -0.73 -6.45
C VAL A 116 8.50 -1.80 -7.35
N ARG A 117 9.56 -1.45 -8.09
CA ARG A 117 10.25 -2.37 -9.00
C ARG A 117 10.79 -3.59 -8.27
N GLU A 118 11.34 -3.43 -7.07
CA GLU A 118 11.83 -4.55 -6.29
C GLU A 118 10.70 -5.54 -5.96
N VAL A 119 9.53 -5.07 -5.53
CA VAL A 119 8.36 -5.94 -5.29
C VAL A 119 7.92 -6.65 -6.58
N PHE A 120 7.94 -5.95 -7.71
CA PHE A 120 7.63 -6.59 -9.00
C PHE A 120 8.67 -7.64 -9.40
N ALA A 121 9.94 -7.41 -9.12
CA ALA A 121 11.00 -8.39 -9.35
C ALA A 121 10.81 -9.64 -8.48
N ASP A 122 10.55 -9.45 -7.18
CA ASP A 122 10.32 -10.52 -6.21
C ASP A 122 9.12 -11.41 -6.60
N ARG A 123 8.15 -10.83 -7.32
CA ARG A 123 6.93 -11.52 -7.78
C ARG A 123 6.96 -11.96 -9.25
N GLY A 124 8.10 -11.81 -9.96
CA GLY A 124 8.22 -12.20 -11.36
C GLY A 124 7.33 -11.41 -12.33
N LEU A 125 7.00 -10.16 -11.99
CA LEU A 125 6.09 -9.29 -12.75
C LEU A 125 6.81 -8.35 -13.74
N LEU A 126 8.13 -8.54 -13.93
CA LEU A 126 8.94 -7.75 -14.86
C LEU A 126 9.15 -8.49 -16.19
N PRO A 127 9.23 -7.76 -17.34
CA PRO A 127 8.99 -6.33 -17.47
C PRO A 127 7.50 -5.98 -17.34
N VAL A 128 7.20 -4.79 -16.81
CA VAL A 128 5.82 -4.27 -16.82
C VAL A 128 5.47 -3.88 -18.25
N THR A 129 4.87 -4.79 -19.02
CA THR A 129 4.35 -4.45 -20.34
C THR A 129 3.08 -3.63 -20.18
N ALA A 130 3.08 -2.40 -20.74
CA ALA A 130 1.89 -1.56 -20.85
C ALA A 130 0.84 -2.27 -21.71
N GLY A 131 -0.02 -3.06 -21.06
CA GLY A 131 -0.89 -3.99 -21.76
C GLY A 131 -1.97 -4.50 -20.84
N ARG A 132 -2.92 -3.61 -20.50
CA ARG A 132 -4.35 -3.83 -20.22
C ARG A 132 -4.94 -2.52 -19.68
N THR A 133 -4.77 -1.44 -20.41
CA THR A 133 -5.64 -0.27 -20.37
C THR A 133 -6.86 -0.58 -21.25
N GLY A 134 -7.64 -1.59 -20.86
CA GLY A 134 -9.02 -1.66 -21.33
C GLY A 134 -9.80 -0.55 -20.62
N PRO A 135 -10.71 0.17 -21.29
CA PRO A 135 -11.55 1.14 -20.60
C PRO A 135 -12.31 0.43 -19.47
N CYS A 136 -12.52 1.15 -18.36
CA CYS A 136 -13.48 0.73 -17.34
C CYS A 136 -14.82 0.45 -18.02
N PRO A 137 -15.51 -0.68 -17.74
CA PRO A 137 -16.86 -0.86 -18.23
C PRO A 137 -17.74 0.31 -17.77
N PRO A 138 -18.64 0.83 -18.62
CA PRO A 138 -19.57 1.88 -18.22
C PRO A 138 -20.47 1.40 -17.07
N PRO A 139 -21.07 2.34 -16.29
CA PRO A 139 -21.92 2.02 -15.16
C PRO A 139 -23.12 1.13 -15.53
#